data_AF-A0A258D902-F1
#
_entry.id   AF-A0A258D902-F1
#
_cell.length_a   1.000
_cell.length_b   1.000
_cell.length_c   1.000
_cell.angle_alpha   90.00
_cell.angle_beta   90.00
_cell.angle_gamma   90.00
#
_symmetry.space_group_name_H-M   'P 1'
#
loop_
_entity.id
_entity.type
_entity.pdbx_description
1 polymer ?
#
loop_
_entity_poly.entity_id
_entity_poly.type
_entity_poly.pdbx_seq_one_letter_code
_entity_poly.pdbx_strand_id
1 'polypeptide(L)'
;LVNHIGRAYVPESLRILDEGIATASDIDRILREAAGFRMGPFQLFDMVGGDVAHPVMESLYAQFYQEPMYRPSPTARRMVEAGMLGQKTGAGFYRYDNGQAQMPDEPAPAPRLDPMPAVWISPAYPQFAATLRDALGEVPVNAALRPAPDDLCLVTPLGADMATTIAVEGLDPVRTVAVDMLFGLDRRRSVMISPATAPHYRDAALSALSVGAPVTLLNDSPGFVAQRVVAMIVNVGCAIAQMGISPPPDIDLGARLGLGYVRGPLEWGDLIGPARVLEILDRLHAFYGEPRYRASGWLRRRAGLGLSLLAPERAR
;
A
#
# COMPACT_ATOMS: atom_id res chain seq x y z
N LEU A 1 -7.33 -19.71 -11.20
CA LEU A 1 -7.71 -18.28 -11.27
C LEU A 1 -7.76 -17.61 -9.90
N VAL A 2 -8.75 -17.88 -9.03
CA VAL A 2 -8.92 -17.20 -7.71
C VAL A 2 -7.67 -17.27 -6.84
N ASN A 3 -7.10 -18.47 -6.67
CA ASN A 3 -5.85 -18.67 -5.95
C ASN A 3 -4.66 -17.91 -6.55
N HIS A 4 -4.68 -17.59 -7.84
CA HIS A 4 -3.61 -16.84 -8.48
C HIS A 4 -3.75 -15.34 -8.21
N ILE A 5 -4.97 -14.80 -8.31
CA ILE A 5 -5.28 -13.38 -8.07
C ILE A 5 -4.91 -12.97 -6.63
N GLY A 6 -5.19 -13.82 -5.64
CA GLY A 6 -4.98 -13.49 -4.22
C GLY A 6 -3.53 -13.43 -3.76
N ARG A 7 -2.54 -13.55 -4.66
CA ARG A 7 -1.14 -13.82 -4.31
C ARG A 7 -0.26 -12.59 -4.24
N ALA A 8 -0.83 -11.42 -4.50
CA ALA A 8 -0.20 -10.16 -4.16
C ALA A 8 -0.57 -9.70 -2.73
N TYR A 9 -1.78 -10.02 -2.24
CA TYR A 9 -2.30 -9.41 -1.01
C TYR A 9 -1.48 -9.75 0.23
N VAL A 10 -1.43 -11.03 0.61
CA VAL A 10 -0.68 -11.44 1.80
C VAL A 10 0.83 -11.41 1.59
N PRO A 11 1.41 -11.91 0.48
CA PRO A 11 2.87 -11.91 0.31
C PRO A 11 3.49 -10.52 0.26
N GLU A 12 2.84 -9.51 -0.33
CA GLU A 12 3.36 -8.14 -0.30
C GLU A 12 3.23 -7.52 1.09
N SER A 13 2.13 -7.81 1.81
CA SER A 13 1.95 -7.36 3.19
C SER A 13 2.99 -7.95 4.14
N LEU A 14 3.33 -9.24 3.97
CA LEU A 14 4.41 -9.90 4.72
C LEU A 14 5.76 -9.22 4.46
N ARG A 15 6.04 -8.84 3.21
CA ARG A 15 7.28 -8.13 2.88
C ARG A 15 7.35 -6.75 3.55
N ILE A 16 6.24 -6.00 3.52
CA ILE A 16 6.13 -4.69 4.18
C ILE A 16 6.38 -4.84 5.70
N LEU A 17 5.84 -5.91 6.31
CA LEU A 17 6.10 -6.23 7.72
C LEU A 17 7.57 -6.61 7.97
N ASP A 18 8.15 -7.45 7.11
CA ASP A 18 9.55 -7.91 7.21
C ASP A 18 10.55 -6.75 7.09
N GLU A 19 10.21 -5.71 6.33
CA GLU A 19 11.00 -4.49 6.17
C GLU A 19 10.80 -3.49 7.33
N GLY A 20 9.92 -3.79 8.30
CA GLY A 20 9.68 -2.94 9.46
C GLY A 20 8.95 -1.63 9.12
N ILE A 21 8.19 -1.60 8.03
CA ILE A 21 7.48 -0.38 7.58
C ILE A 21 6.36 0.00 8.53
N ALA A 22 5.61 -1.00 8.99
CA ALA A 22 4.45 -0.84 9.87
C ALA A 22 4.16 -2.13 10.63
N THR A 23 3.36 -2.03 11.70
CA THR A 23 2.89 -3.21 12.42
C THR A 23 1.85 -4.00 11.63
N ALA A 24 1.63 -5.27 12.00
CA ALA A 24 0.57 -6.08 11.37
C ALA A 24 -0.82 -5.42 11.48
N SER A 25 -1.15 -4.84 12.63
CA SER A 25 -2.41 -4.13 12.84
C SER A 25 -2.53 -2.87 11.98
N ASP A 26 -1.45 -2.13 11.78
CA ASP A 26 -1.45 -0.93 10.95
C ASP A 26 -1.68 -1.27 9.48
N ILE A 27 -1.01 -2.30 8.98
CA ILE A 27 -1.19 -2.79 7.60
C ILE A 27 -2.62 -3.29 7.40
N ASP A 28 -3.16 -4.07 8.35
CA ASP A 28 -4.55 -4.53 8.33
C ASP A 28 -5.55 -3.38 8.28
N ARG A 29 -5.33 -2.35 9.13
CA ARG A 29 -6.16 -1.13 9.17
C ARG A 29 -6.09 -0.33 7.88
N ILE A 30 -4.89 -0.09 7.34
CA ILE A 30 -4.72 0.65 6.08
C ILE A 30 -5.47 -0.05 4.94
N LEU A 31 -5.28 -1.36 4.79
CA LEU A 31 -5.89 -2.09 3.67
C LEU A 31 -7.41 -2.23 3.84
N ARG A 32 -7.92 -2.36 5.07
CA ARG A 32 -9.38 -2.33 5.30
C ARG A 32 -9.99 -0.95 5.07
N GLU A 33 -9.41 0.07 5.69
CA GLU A 33 -10.11 1.35 5.90
C GLU A 33 -9.79 2.35 4.82
N ALA A 34 -8.57 2.35 4.27
CA ALA A 34 -8.22 3.16 3.10
C ALA A 34 -8.56 2.43 1.81
N ALA A 35 -8.02 1.22 1.61
CA ALA A 35 -8.20 0.47 0.36
C ALA A 35 -9.53 -0.30 0.29
N GLY A 36 -10.29 -0.41 1.37
CA GLY A 36 -11.64 -0.98 1.36
C GLY A 36 -11.72 -2.50 1.34
N PHE A 37 -10.63 -3.23 1.62
CA PHE A 37 -10.70 -4.69 1.76
C PHE A 37 -11.58 -5.07 2.97
N ARG A 38 -12.28 -6.21 2.90
CA ARG A 38 -13.17 -6.65 4.01
C ARG A 38 -12.39 -7.01 5.28
N MET A 39 -11.23 -7.63 5.09
CA MET A 39 -10.37 -8.18 6.14
C MET A 39 -8.92 -7.85 5.80
N GLY A 40 -8.14 -7.47 6.81
CA GLY A 40 -6.71 -7.22 6.64
C GLY A 40 -5.95 -8.50 6.28
N PRO A 41 -4.79 -8.40 5.61
CA PRO A 41 -4.00 -9.56 5.18
C PRO A 41 -3.57 -10.48 6.33
N PHE A 42 -3.25 -9.95 7.52
CA PHE A 42 -2.78 -10.75 8.64
C PHE A 42 -3.92 -11.43 9.38
N GLN A 43 -5.03 -10.72 9.59
CA GLN A 43 -6.25 -11.34 10.09
C GLN A 43 -6.74 -12.44 9.15
N LEU A 44 -6.64 -12.22 7.83
CA LEU A 44 -6.98 -13.22 6.82
C LEU A 44 -6.04 -14.43 6.88
N PHE A 45 -4.73 -14.20 7.00
CA PHE A 45 -3.75 -15.29 7.10
C PHE A 45 -4.02 -16.16 8.34
N ASP A 46 -4.28 -15.54 9.49
CA ASP A 46 -4.58 -16.26 10.73
C ASP A 46 -5.94 -16.98 10.70
N MET A 47 -6.93 -16.45 9.96
CA MET A 47 -8.22 -17.11 9.77
C MET A 47 -8.12 -18.34 8.86
N VAL A 48 -7.36 -18.25 7.76
CA VAL A 48 -7.10 -19.39 6.86
C VAL A 48 -6.22 -20.44 7.56
N GLY A 49 -5.27 -19.96 8.34
CA GLY A 49 -4.28 -20.74 9.05
C GLY A 49 -2.97 -20.87 8.28
N GLY A 50 -1.86 -20.66 8.98
CA GLY A 50 -0.54 -20.60 8.35
C GLY A 50 -0.12 -21.90 7.66
N ASP A 51 -0.50 -23.05 8.22
CA ASP A 51 -0.24 -24.39 7.67
C ASP A 51 -1.03 -24.70 6.40
N VAL A 52 -2.07 -23.90 6.09
CA VAL A 52 -2.78 -23.97 4.81
C VAL A 52 -2.27 -22.89 3.87
N ALA A 53 -2.16 -21.65 4.36
CA ALA A 53 -1.79 -20.50 3.55
C ALA A 53 -0.35 -20.59 3.02
N HIS A 54 0.61 -21.00 3.85
CA HIS A 54 2.01 -21.02 3.47
C HIS A 54 2.36 -22.11 2.43
N PRO A 55 1.96 -23.38 2.59
CA PRO A 55 2.23 -24.39 1.55
C PRO A 55 1.58 -24.06 0.19
N VAL A 56 0.44 -23.38 0.20
CA VAL A 56 -0.20 -22.89 -1.02
C VAL A 56 0.63 -21.80 -1.71
N MET A 57 1.31 -20.93 -0.95
CA MET A 57 2.26 -19.97 -1.52
C MET A 57 3.46 -20.69 -2.14
N GLU A 58 4.06 -21.66 -1.44
CA GLU A 58 5.20 -22.44 -1.94
C GLU A 58 4.85 -23.24 -3.19
N SER A 59 3.69 -23.91 -3.19
CA SER A 59 3.21 -24.69 -4.34
C SER A 59 3.04 -23.82 -5.57
N LEU A 60 2.47 -22.61 -5.43
CA LEU A 60 2.31 -21.70 -6.57
C LEU A 60 3.66 -21.21 -7.07
N TYR A 61 4.55 -20.83 -6.17
CA TYR A 61 5.90 -20.40 -6.53
C TYR A 61 6.65 -21.48 -7.32
N ALA A 62 6.55 -22.74 -6.89
CA ALA A 62 7.12 -23.88 -7.61
C ALA A 62 6.46 -24.11 -8.98
N GLN A 63 5.14 -24.03 -9.07
CA GLN A 63 4.37 -24.22 -10.33
C GLN A 63 4.69 -23.16 -11.39
N PHE A 64 5.06 -21.95 -10.97
CA PHE A 64 5.48 -20.86 -11.85
C PHE A 64 7.00 -20.75 -11.98
N TYR A 65 7.72 -21.87 -11.80
CA TYR A 65 9.19 -21.93 -11.98
C TYR A 65 9.93 -20.84 -11.21
N GLN A 66 9.52 -20.64 -9.96
CA GLN A 66 10.15 -19.69 -9.04
C GLN A 66 10.08 -18.23 -9.52
N GLU A 67 9.05 -17.87 -10.30
CA GLU A 67 8.77 -16.49 -10.71
C GLU A 67 8.78 -15.53 -9.50
N PRO A 68 9.71 -14.55 -9.45
CA PRO A 68 9.93 -13.69 -8.29
C PRO A 68 8.69 -12.97 -7.75
N MET A 69 7.71 -12.67 -8.61
CA MET A 69 6.42 -12.10 -8.22
C MET A 69 5.68 -12.94 -7.16
N TYR A 70 5.81 -14.27 -7.20
CA TYR A 70 5.08 -15.19 -6.32
C TYR A 70 5.92 -15.71 -5.15
N ARG A 71 7.12 -15.14 -4.93
CA ARG A 71 8.01 -15.60 -3.85
C ARG A 71 7.30 -15.56 -2.48
N PRO A 72 7.27 -16.66 -1.71
CA PRO A 72 6.75 -16.70 -0.34
C PRO A 72 7.63 -15.90 0.65
N SER A 73 7.11 -15.59 1.84
CA SER A 73 7.89 -14.94 2.90
C SER A 73 8.47 -15.97 3.89
N PRO A 74 9.75 -15.79 4.31
CA PRO A 74 10.34 -16.56 5.41
C PRO A 74 9.60 -16.40 6.74
N THR A 75 8.92 -15.27 6.98
CA THR A 75 8.16 -15.05 8.22
C THR A 75 6.98 -15.98 8.32
N ALA A 76 6.23 -16.15 7.22
CA ALA A 76 5.15 -17.14 7.19
C ALA A 76 5.65 -18.55 7.51
N ARG A 77 6.83 -18.94 6.99
CA ARG A 77 7.44 -20.24 7.29
C ARG A 77 7.78 -20.40 8.77
N ARG A 78 8.48 -19.42 9.34
CA ARG A 78 8.88 -19.42 10.76
C ARG A 78 7.68 -19.51 11.69
N MET A 79 6.58 -18.84 11.36
CA MET A 79 5.35 -18.90 12.15
C MET A 79 4.73 -20.30 12.13
N VAL A 80 4.70 -20.95 10.96
CA VAL A 80 4.23 -22.35 10.84
C VAL A 80 5.10 -23.30 11.64
N GLU A 81 6.42 -23.18 11.53
CA GLU A 81 7.39 -24.00 12.28
C GLU A 81 7.26 -23.80 13.81
N ALA A 82 6.86 -22.59 14.25
CA ALA A 82 6.59 -22.27 15.64
C ALA A 82 5.19 -22.69 16.13
N GLY A 83 4.36 -23.31 15.29
CA GLY A 83 2.97 -23.68 15.63
C GLY A 83 2.02 -22.49 15.77
N MET A 84 2.41 -21.30 15.31
CA MET A 84 1.57 -20.10 15.28
C MET A 84 0.69 -20.12 14.03
N LEU A 85 -0.31 -21.00 14.04
CA LEU A 85 -1.17 -21.29 12.88
C LEU A 85 -2.43 -20.42 12.82
N GLY A 86 -2.53 -19.37 13.62
CA GLY A 86 -3.65 -18.43 13.62
C GLY A 86 -4.78 -18.81 14.59
N GLN A 87 -6.01 -18.52 14.18
CA GLN A 87 -7.20 -18.59 15.05
C GLN A 87 -7.40 -19.98 15.68
N LYS A 88 -7.15 -21.04 14.89
CA LYS A 88 -7.38 -22.44 15.32
C LYS A 88 -6.42 -22.93 16.41
N THR A 89 -5.25 -22.29 16.54
CA THR A 89 -4.25 -22.59 17.58
C THR A 89 -4.23 -21.51 18.66
N GLY A 90 -5.13 -20.52 18.62
CA GLY A 90 -5.18 -19.41 19.56
C GLY A 90 -4.08 -18.35 19.35
N ALA A 91 -3.20 -18.52 18.36
CA ALA A 91 -2.05 -17.66 18.13
C ALA A 91 -1.56 -17.73 16.68
N GLY A 92 -1.37 -16.55 16.08
CA GLY A 92 -0.76 -16.31 14.77
C GLY A 92 -0.06 -14.95 14.77
N PHE A 93 -0.39 -14.07 13.83
CA PHE A 93 -0.04 -12.64 13.91
C PHE A 93 -0.71 -11.97 15.11
N TYR A 94 -1.90 -12.43 15.47
CA TYR A 94 -2.62 -12.02 16.66
C TYR A 94 -2.78 -13.16 17.66
N ARG A 95 -2.98 -12.80 18.93
CA ARG A 95 -3.54 -13.72 19.91
C ARG A 95 -5.05 -13.79 19.72
N TYR A 96 -5.64 -14.97 19.93
CA TYR A 96 -7.07 -15.17 19.82
C TYR A 96 -7.64 -15.61 21.15
N ASP A 97 -8.61 -14.86 21.67
CA ASP A 97 -9.39 -15.23 22.84
C ASP A 97 -10.84 -15.46 22.40
N ASN A 98 -11.39 -16.65 22.70
CA ASN A 98 -12.71 -17.10 22.24
C ASN A 98 -12.97 -16.86 20.73
N GLY A 99 -11.94 -17.06 19.91
CA GLY A 99 -11.99 -16.87 18.46
C GLY A 99 -11.92 -15.41 17.99
N GLN A 100 -11.78 -14.44 18.89
CA GLN A 100 -11.62 -13.02 18.54
C GLN A 100 -10.15 -12.61 18.59
N ALA A 101 -9.68 -11.98 17.51
CA ALA A 101 -8.32 -11.43 17.43
C ALA A 101 -8.14 -10.29 18.44
N GLN A 102 -7.12 -10.41 19.28
CA GLN A 102 -6.70 -9.38 20.23
C GLN A 102 -5.77 -8.40 19.52
N MET A 103 -6.37 -7.49 18.74
CA MET A 103 -5.63 -6.41 18.08
C MET A 103 -5.34 -5.29 19.08
N PRO A 104 -4.21 -4.58 18.96
CA PRO A 104 -3.99 -3.35 19.72
C PRO A 104 -5.13 -2.35 19.50
N ASP A 105 -5.44 -1.54 20.50
CA ASP A 105 -6.43 -0.47 20.36
C ASP A 105 -6.03 0.54 19.27
N GLU A 106 -7.01 1.26 18.73
CA GLU A 106 -6.72 2.37 17.82
C GLU A 106 -6.02 3.48 18.62
N PRO A 107 -4.87 3.99 18.16
CA PRO A 107 -4.26 5.15 18.79
C PRO A 107 -5.26 6.30 18.85
N ALA A 108 -5.29 7.01 19.98
CA ALA A 108 -6.07 8.24 20.08
C ALA A 108 -5.61 9.23 18.99
N PRO A 109 -6.53 10.05 18.42
CA PRO A 109 -6.14 11.10 17.48
C PRO A 109 -5.02 11.96 18.05
N ALA A 110 -4.06 12.35 17.20
CA ALA A 110 -2.95 13.18 17.63
C ALA A 110 -3.48 14.50 18.23
N PRO A 111 -2.93 14.95 19.38
CA PRO A 111 -3.35 16.20 19.99
C PRO A 111 -3.08 17.36 19.04
N ARG A 112 -3.91 18.40 19.10
CA ARG A 112 -3.68 19.63 18.33
C ARG A 112 -2.38 20.27 18.78
N LEU A 113 -1.45 20.45 17.86
CA LEU A 113 -0.22 21.18 18.11
C LEU A 113 -0.47 22.69 18.03
N ASP A 114 0.03 23.43 19.03
CA ASP A 114 -0.07 24.91 19.10
C ASP A 114 1.24 25.49 19.72
N PRO A 115 1.99 26.35 19.00
CA PRO A 115 1.74 26.81 17.65
C PRO A 115 1.98 25.73 16.58
N MET A 116 1.15 25.75 15.54
CA MET A 116 1.32 24.91 14.36
C MET A 116 2.30 25.59 13.38
N PRO A 117 3.35 24.90 12.88
CA PRO A 117 4.16 25.45 11.80
C PRO A 117 3.32 25.64 10.54
N ALA A 118 3.68 26.62 9.71
CA ALA A 118 3.08 26.73 8.40
C ALA A 118 3.43 25.50 7.54
N VAL A 119 2.51 25.10 6.68
CA VAL A 119 2.66 23.93 5.82
C VAL A 119 2.98 24.37 4.41
N TRP A 120 4.10 23.89 3.88
CA TRP A 120 4.38 23.94 2.45
C TRP A 120 4.06 22.59 1.83
N ILE A 121 3.36 22.57 0.69
CA ILE A 121 2.97 21.34 0.00
C ILE A 121 3.72 21.28 -1.34
N SER A 122 4.38 20.16 -1.61
CA SER A 122 5.07 19.95 -2.87
C SER A 122 4.13 20.05 -4.07
N PRO A 123 4.51 20.81 -5.13
CA PRO A 123 3.73 20.91 -6.36
C PRO A 123 3.98 19.74 -7.32
N ALA A 124 4.77 18.72 -6.95
CA ALA A 124 5.12 17.60 -7.84
C ALA A 124 3.89 16.87 -8.40
N TYR A 125 2.82 16.77 -7.62
CA TYR A 125 1.50 16.29 -8.06
C TYR A 125 0.43 17.35 -7.76
N PRO A 126 0.15 18.29 -8.69
CA PRO A 126 -0.73 19.42 -8.45
C PRO A 126 -2.13 19.03 -7.97
N GLN A 127 -2.69 17.93 -8.49
CA GLN A 127 -3.99 17.43 -8.07
C GLN A 127 -3.99 16.94 -6.61
N PHE A 128 -2.90 16.31 -6.16
CA PHE A 128 -2.78 15.85 -4.77
C PHE A 128 -2.52 17.02 -3.84
N ALA A 129 -1.70 17.99 -4.27
CA ALA A 129 -1.44 19.21 -3.52
C ALA A 129 -2.72 20.03 -3.30
N ALA A 130 -3.60 20.09 -4.30
CA ALA A 130 -4.91 20.74 -4.17
C ALA A 130 -5.79 20.03 -3.12
N THR A 131 -6.00 18.72 -3.26
CA THR A 131 -6.81 17.94 -2.30
C THR A 131 -6.25 18.00 -0.88
N LEU A 132 -4.92 17.92 -0.73
CA LEU A 132 -4.28 18.00 0.58
C LEU A 132 -4.47 19.40 1.20
N ARG A 133 -4.35 20.47 0.41
CA ARG A 133 -4.59 21.84 0.89
C ARG A 133 -6.01 22.01 1.42
N ASP A 134 -7.00 21.48 0.70
CA ASP A 134 -8.41 21.55 1.14
C ASP A 134 -8.62 20.77 2.45
N ALA A 135 -7.97 19.62 2.60
CA ALA A 135 -8.07 18.79 3.81
C ALA A 135 -7.38 19.38 5.05
N LEU A 136 -6.43 20.31 4.87
CA LEU A 136 -5.72 20.97 5.98
C LEU A 136 -6.56 22.02 6.71
N GLY A 137 -7.68 22.47 6.13
CA GLY A 137 -8.62 23.40 6.78
C GLY A 137 -7.95 24.71 7.23
N GLU A 138 -7.93 24.97 8.54
CA GLU A 138 -7.40 26.19 9.15
C GLU A 138 -5.87 26.19 9.35
N VAL A 139 -5.18 25.09 9.06
CA VAL A 139 -3.72 25.04 9.21
C VAL A 139 -3.09 26.07 8.27
N PRO A 140 -2.16 26.93 8.73
CA PRO A 140 -1.52 27.92 7.87
C PRO A 140 -0.79 27.25 6.72
N VAL A 141 -1.09 27.63 5.47
CA VAL A 141 -0.44 27.08 4.28
C VAL A 141 0.43 28.16 3.62
N ASN A 142 1.71 27.84 3.42
CA ASN A 142 2.61 28.66 2.63
C ASN A 142 2.38 28.39 1.13
N ALA A 143 2.01 29.44 0.39
CA ALA A 143 1.78 29.38 -1.06
C ALA A 143 3.03 29.71 -1.91
N ALA A 144 4.20 29.90 -1.29
CA ALA A 144 5.45 30.19 -1.99
C ALA A 144 5.96 28.98 -2.80
N LEU A 145 6.80 29.26 -3.80
CA LEU A 145 7.43 28.23 -4.63
C LEU A 145 8.39 27.32 -3.85
N ARG A 146 8.87 27.76 -2.69
CA ARG A 146 9.80 27.04 -1.82
C ARG A 146 9.34 27.16 -0.36
N PRO A 147 9.62 26.16 0.49
CA PRO A 147 9.32 26.24 1.92
C PRO A 147 10.18 27.30 2.61
N ALA A 148 9.59 28.02 3.56
CA ALA A 148 10.33 28.85 4.52
C ALA A 148 11.09 27.96 5.53
N PRO A 149 12.10 28.45 6.27
CA PRO A 149 12.98 27.63 7.11
C PRO A 149 12.27 26.75 8.16
N ASP A 150 11.15 27.23 8.71
CA ASP A 150 10.42 26.53 9.77
C ASP A 150 9.18 25.77 9.27
N ASP A 151 8.90 25.81 7.95
CA ASP A 151 7.73 25.15 7.39
C ASP A 151 7.82 23.62 7.50
N LEU A 152 6.69 23.00 7.84
CA LEU A 152 6.46 21.58 7.61
C LEU A 152 6.28 21.35 6.10
N CYS A 153 7.14 20.53 5.50
CA CYS A 153 7.07 20.16 4.10
C CYS A 153 6.26 18.87 3.94
N LEU A 154 5.11 18.96 3.26
CA LEU A 154 4.31 17.80 2.89
C LEU A 154 4.53 17.41 1.43
N VAL A 155 4.91 16.16 1.20
CA VAL A 155 5.08 15.58 -0.14
C VAL A 155 4.06 14.46 -0.39
N THR A 156 3.77 14.16 -1.65
CA THR A 156 2.73 13.17 -2.03
C THR A 156 3.24 12.16 -3.07
N PRO A 157 4.36 11.45 -2.81
CA PRO A 157 4.98 10.58 -3.80
C PRO A 157 4.12 9.36 -4.16
N LEU A 158 4.22 8.93 -5.41
CA LEU A 158 3.72 7.64 -5.89
C LEU A 158 4.88 6.65 -6.02
N GLY A 159 4.88 5.54 -5.32
CA GLY A 159 5.88 4.46 -5.45
C GLY A 159 7.30 4.76 -4.96
N ALA A 160 7.64 6.02 -4.67
CA ALA A 160 8.93 6.40 -4.08
C ALA A 160 8.86 6.37 -2.55
N ASP A 161 10.04 6.27 -1.92
CA ASP A 161 10.24 6.41 -0.48
C ASP A 161 10.51 7.89 -0.12
N MET A 162 10.59 8.21 1.18
CA MET A 162 10.92 9.54 1.67
C MET A 162 12.32 9.96 1.26
N ALA A 163 13.32 9.11 1.49
CA ALA A 163 14.71 9.46 1.23
C ALA A 163 14.94 9.87 -0.24
N THR A 164 14.42 9.10 -1.20
CA THR A 164 14.52 9.46 -2.62
C THR A 164 13.71 10.71 -2.93
N THR A 165 12.49 10.84 -2.40
CA THR A 165 11.65 12.01 -2.65
C THR A 165 12.30 13.30 -2.15
N ILE A 166 12.84 13.29 -0.93
CA ILE A 166 13.58 14.43 -0.33
C ILE A 166 14.78 14.80 -1.21
N ALA A 167 15.57 13.81 -1.63
CA ALA A 167 16.76 14.05 -2.44
C ALA A 167 16.43 14.63 -3.82
N VAL A 168 15.39 14.10 -4.48
CA VAL A 168 14.94 14.56 -5.81
C VAL A 168 14.38 15.97 -5.75
N GLU A 169 13.60 16.29 -4.72
CA GLU A 169 12.98 17.62 -4.58
C GLU A 169 13.90 18.67 -3.92
N GLY A 170 15.03 18.24 -3.34
CA GLY A 170 15.98 19.11 -2.65
C GLY A 170 15.41 19.69 -1.36
N LEU A 171 14.66 18.89 -0.60
CA LEU A 171 13.99 19.30 0.63
C LEU A 171 14.85 19.01 1.86
N ASP A 172 14.48 19.61 2.98
CA ASP A 172 15.14 19.38 4.27
C ASP A 172 14.56 18.10 4.92
N PRO A 173 15.39 17.07 5.16
CA PRO A 173 14.92 15.79 5.69
C PRO A 173 14.34 15.87 7.10
N VAL A 174 14.71 16.90 7.90
CA VAL A 174 14.26 17.06 9.28
C VAL A 174 12.77 17.42 9.36
N ARG A 175 12.26 18.12 8.34
CA ARG A 175 10.92 18.74 8.32
C ARG A 175 10.05 18.30 7.16
N THR A 176 10.42 17.21 6.49
CA THR A 176 9.66 16.65 5.38
C THR A 176 8.93 15.39 5.82
N VAL A 177 7.66 15.30 5.44
CA VAL A 177 6.74 14.18 5.72
C VAL A 177 5.92 13.88 4.46
N ALA A 178 5.71 12.60 4.14
CA ALA A 178 4.87 12.21 3.01
C ALA A 178 3.46 11.80 3.42
N VAL A 179 2.50 12.01 2.52
CA VAL A 179 1.10 11.61 2.68
C VAL A 179 0.71 10.70 1.52
N ASP A 180 0.11 9.56 1.83
CA ASP A 180 -0.43 8.65 0.80
C ASP A 180 -1.75 9.21 0.26
N MET A 181 -1.77 9.50 -1.05
CA MET A 181 -2.91 10.09 -1.73
C MET A 181 -3.64 9.12 -2.66
N LEU A 182 -3.25 7.84 -2.68
CA LEU A 182 -3.79 6.86 -3.64
C LEU A 182 -5.32 6.71 -3.56
N PHE A 183 -5.86 6.72 -2.33
CA PHE A 183 -7.30 6.59 -2.07
C PHE A 183 -7.94 7.85 -1.45
N GLY A 184 -7.27 9.00 -1.60
CA GLY A 184 -7.72 10.27 -1.04
C GLY A 184 -7.61 10.33 0.50
N LEU A 185 -8.31 11.30 1.09
CA LEU A 185 -8.17 11.66 2.52
C LEU A 185 -9.48 11.53 3.31
N ASP A 186 -10.55 11.01 2.70
CA ASP A 186 -11.88 10.89 3.33
C ASP A 186 -11.98 9.73 4.33
N ARG A 187 -11.02 8.81 4.28
CA ARG A 187 -10.92 7.63 5.14
C ARG A 187 -9.56 7.61 5.83
N ARG A 188 -9.14 6.46 6.38
CA ARG A 188 -7.83 6.31 7.01
C ARG A 188 -6.72 6.84 6.12
N ARG A 189 -5.86 7.67 6.72
CA ARG A 189 -4.74 8.34 6.06
C ARG A 189 -3.44 7.64 6.45
N SER A 190 -2.45 7.65 5.56
CA SER A 190 -1.11 7.16 5.87
C SER A 190 -0.11 8.30 5.75
N VAL A 191 0.72 8.44 6.78
CA VAL A 191 1.79 9.42 6.87
C VAL A 191 3.11 8.69 6.97
N MET A 192 4.10 9.08 6.19
CA MET A 192 5.40 8.40 6.14
C MET A 192 6.52 9.38 6.48
N ILE A 193 7.44 8.93 7.32
CA ILE A 193 8.60 9.71 7.78
C ILE A 193 9.91 9.07 7.34
N SER A 194 10.96 9.88 7.28
CA SER A 194 12.32 9.39 7.11
C SER A 194 12.99 9.19 8.48
N PRO A 195 14.12 8.48 8.55
CA PRO A 195 14.91 8.39 9.80
C PRO A 195 15.38 9.73 10.36
N ALA A 196 15.40 10.78 9.53
CA ALA A 196 15.84 12.12 9.91
C ALA A 196 14.70 13.05 10.35
N THR A 197 13.43 12.69 10.10
CA THR A 197 12.28 13.54 10.41
C THR A 197 12.19 13.79 11.93
N ALA A 198 12.25 15.06 12.34
CA ALA A 198 12.20 15.41 13.76
C ALA A 198 10.81 15.15 14.36
N PRO A 199 10.73 14.75 15.64
CA PRO A 199 9.47 14.51 16.34
C PRO A 199 8.48 15.67 16.24
N HIS A 200 8.96 16.91 16.34
CA HIS A 200 8.12 18.10 16.20
C HIS A 200 7.35 18.15 14.87
N TYR A 201 8.02 17.91 13.74
CA TYR A 201 7.40 17.94 12.41
C TYR A 201 6.56 16.70 12.12
N ARG A 202 6.95 15.53 12.64
CA ARG A 202 6.09 14.34 12.66
C ARG A 202 4.78 14.63 13.38
N ASP A 203 4.85 15.17 14.59
CA ASP A 203 3.68 15.43 15.43
C ASP A 203 2.82 16.54 14.84
N ALA A 204 3.42 17.55 14.20
CA ALA A 204 2.71 18.55 13.41
C ALA A 204 1.94 17.90 12.25
N ALA A 205 2.57 17.03 11.45
CA ALA A 205 1.89 16.34 10.35
C ALA A 205 0.74 15.47 10.85
N LEU A 206 0.94 14.71 11.93
CA LEU A 206 -0.11 13.90 12.55
C LEU A 206 -1.25 14.77 13.10
N SER A 207 -0.95 15.89 13.77
CA SER A 207 -1.95 16.85 14.25
C SER A 207 -2.78 17.42 13.10
N ALA A 208 -2.16 17.83 12.00
CA ALA A 208 -2.86 18.37 10.83
C ALA A 208 -3.78 17.32 10.18
N LEU A 209 -3.31 16.07 10.10
CA LEU A 209 -3.98 15.02 9.33
C LEU A 209 -4.93 14.15 10.16
N SER A 210 -4.95 14.26 11.49
CA SER A 210 -5.86 13.47 12.34
C SER A 210 -7.29 14.02 12.41
N VAL A 211 -7.55 15.18 11.79
CA VAL A 211 -8.90 15.76 11.78
C VAL A 211 -9.79 14.99 10.79
N GLY A 212 -10.84 14.36 11.33
CA GLY A 212 -11.90 13.70 10.55
C GLY A 212 -11.60 12.26 10.11
N ALA A 213 -10.37 11.78 10.25
CA ALA A 213 -10.01 10.39 9.93
C ALA A 213 -8.81 9.92 10.76
N PRO A 214 -8.72 8.61 11.08
CA PRO A 214 -7.54 8.05 11.72
C PRO A 214 -6.32 8.12 10.79
N VAL A 215 -5.14 8.25 11.40
CA VAL A 215 -3.87 8.35 10.68
C VAL A 215 -2.94 7.26 11.16
N THR A 216 -2.35 6.52 10.22
CA THR A 216 -1.28 5.57 10.50
C THR A 216 0.06 6.19 10.12
N LEU A 217 1.01 6.17 11.06
CA LEU A 217 2.39 6.57 10.82
C LEU A 217 3.19 5.37 10.30
N LEU A 218 3.98 5.59 9.26
CA LEU A 218 4.83 4.60 8.60
C LEU A 218 6.30 5.02 8.69
N ASN A 219 7.16 4.02 8.81
CA ASN A 219 8.57 4.19 8.51
C ASN A 219 8.78 4.35 7.00
N ASP A 220 9.97 4.80 6.62
CA ASP A 220 10.35 5.07 5.25
C ASP A 220 10.14 3.84 4.33
N SER A 221 9.29 3.98 3.33
CA SER A 221 8.83 2.87 2.48
C SER A 221 8.62 3.30 1.03
N PRO A 222 9.27 2.64 0.06
CA PRO A 222 8.90 2.77 -1.33
C PRO A 222 7.43 2.40 -1.53
N GLY A 223 6.57 3.37 -1.89
CA GLY A 223 5.16 3.11 -2.21
C GLY A 223 4.25 2.80 -1.02
N PHE A 224 4.57 3.29 0.18
CA PHE A 224 3.72 3.14 1.37
C PHE A 224 3.30 1.68 1.60
N VAL A 225 2.08 1.45 2.12
CA VAL A 225 1.47 0.12 2.26
C VAL A 225 0.45 -0.12 1.14
N ALA A 226 -0.53 0.79 1.00
CA ALA A 226 -1.63 0.62 0.08
C ALA A 226 -1.17 0.61 -1.39
N GLN A 227 -0.23 1.49 -1.76
CA GLN A 227 0.25 1.55 -3.14
C GLN A 227 0.98 0.27 -3.56
N ARG A 228 1.92 -0.23 -2.74
CA ARG A 228 2.61 -1.50 -3.00
C ARG A 228 1.63 -2.66 -3.20
N VAL A 229 0.74 -2.87 -2.23
CA VAL A 229 -0.15 -4.04 -2.21
C VAL A 229 -1.13 -3.99 -3.38
N VAL A 230 -1.78 -2.85 -3.61
CA VAL A 230 -2.78 -2.73 -4.68
C VAL A 230 -2.12 -2.75 -6.05
N ALA A 231 -0.99 -2.08 -6.24
CA ALA A 231 -0.27 -2.12 -7.52
C ALA A 231 0.17 -3.54 -7.88
N MET A 232 0.62 -4.34 -6.90
CA MET A 232 0.94 -5.75 -7.10
C MET A 232 -0.31 -6.58 -7.45
N ILE A 233 -1.46 -6.34 -6.79
CA ILE A 233 -2.73 -7.01 -7.13
C ILE A 233 -3.14 -6.72 -8.58
N VAL A 234 -3.09 -5.45 -8.98
CA VAL A 234 -3.39 -5.02 -10.35
C VAL A 234 -2.43 -5.70 -11.34
N ASN A 235 -1.13 -5.73 -11.02
CA ASN A 235 -0.12 -6.32 -11.89
C ASN A 235 -0.30 -7.84 -12.08
N VAL A 236 -0.66 -8.56 -11.00
CA VAL A 236 -1.01 -9.99 -11.08
C VAL A 236 -2.23 -10.19 -11.98
N GLY A 237 -3.28 -9.37 -11.84
CA GLY A 237 -4.44 -9.41 -12.73
C GLY A 237 -4.05 -9.19 -14.20
N CYS A 238 -3.19 -8.21 -14.46
CA CYS A 238 -2.68 -7.93 -15.80
C CYS A 238 -1.82 -9.08 -16.36
N ALA A 239 -1.03 -9.75 -15.52
CA ALA A 239 -0.26 -10.92 -15.92
C ALA A 239 -1.15 -12.12 -16.28
N ILE A 240 -2.23 -12.35 -15.52
CA ILE A 240 -3.23 -13.39 -15.81
C ILE A 240 -3.90 -13.12 -17.17
N ALA A 241 -4.28 -11.86 -17.42
CA ALA A 241 -4.85 -11.44 -18.71
C ALA A 241 -3.84 -11.64 -19.85
N GLN A 242 -2.57 -11.26 -19.64
CA GLN A 242 -1.50 -11.42 -20.63
C GLN A 242 -1.26 -12.88 -21.02
N MET A 243 -1.34 -13.80 -20.05
CA MET A 243 -1.15 -15.23 -20.30
C MET A 243 -2.37 -15.89 -20.94
N GLY A 244 -3.49 -15.17 -21.11
CA GLY A 244 -4.72 -15.72 -21.68
C GLY A 244 -5.39 -16.76 -20.77
N ILE A 245 -5.12 -16.73 -19.46
CA ILE A 245 -5.69 -17.68 -18.50
C ILE A 245 -7.21 -17.47 -18.38
N SER A 246 -7.67 -16.23 -18.44
CA SER A 246 -9.08 -15.86 -18.32
C SER A 246 -9.33 -14.48 -18.97
N PRO A 247 -10.51 -14.24 -19.56
CA PRO A 247 -10.88 -12.92 -20.07
C PRO A 247 -10.86 -11.83 -18.98
N PRO A 248 -10.53 -10.56 -19.30
CA PRO A 248 -10.42 -9.48 -18.31
C PRO A 248 -11.64 -9.33 -17.37
N PRO A 249 -12.90 -9.36 -17.84
CA PRO A 249 -14.06 -9.26 -16.95
C PRO A 249 -14.19 -10.44 -15.97
N ASP A 250 -13.78 -11.63 -16.39
CA ASP A 250 -13.87 -12.85 -15.57
C ASP A 250 -12.79 -12.89 -14.47
N ILE A 251 -11.64 -12.26 -14.71
CA ILE A 251 -10.61 -12.05 -13.69
C ILE A 251 -11.19 -11.23 -12.54
N ASP A 252 -11.86 -10.12 -12.87
CA ASP A 252 -12.47 -9.23 -11.88
C ASP A 252 -13.65 -9.89 -11.15
N LEU A 253 -14.50 -10.61 -11.88
CA LEU A 253 -15.57 -11.40 -11.28
C LEU A 253 -15.03 -12.46 -10.31
N GLY A 254 -13.97 -13.18 -10.70
CA GLY A 254 -13.32 -14.18 -9.87
C GLY A 254 -12.73 -13.60 -8.58
N ALA A 255 -12.17 -12.39 -8.65
CA ALA A 255 -11.67 -11.69 -7.46
C ALA A 255 -12.80 -11.30 -6.49
N ARG A 256 -13.91 -10.76 -7.01
CA ARG A 256 -15.06 -10.35 -6.19
C ARG A 256 -15.74 -11.54 -5.51
N LEU A 257 -16.01 -12.61 -6.26
CA LEU A 257 -16.70 -13.79 -5.74
C LEU A 257 -15.78 -14.67 -4.88
N GLY A 258 -14.54 -14.88 -5.32
CA GLY A 258 -13.63 -15.84 -4.69
C GLY A 258 -12.79 -15.28 -3.55
N LEU A 259 -12.45 -13.99 -3.59
CA LEU A 259 -11.61 -13.32 -2.57
C LEU A 259 -12.39 -12.27 -1.76
N GLY A 260 -13.64 -11.99 -2.13
CA GLY A 260 -14.46 -10.97 -1.47
C GLY A 260 -13.95 -9.55 -1.69
N TYR A 261 -13.17 -9.29 -2.73
CA TYR A 261 -12.73 -7.94 -3.06
C TYR A 261 -13.93 -7.06 -3.43
N VAL A 262 -13.86 -5.78 -3.06
CA VAL A 262 -14.90 -4.80 -3.43
C VAL A 262 -14.89 -4.53 -4.94
N ARG A 263 -13.70 -4.51 -5.54
CA ARG A 263 -13.46 -4.39 -6.98
C ARG A 263 -12.45 -5.42 -7.44
N GLY A 264 -12.57 -5.85 -8.69
CA GLY A 264 -11.56 -6.69 -9.31
C GLY A 264 -10.22 -5.97 -9.50
N PRO A 265 -9.11 -6.71 -9.69
CA PRO A 265 -7.79 -6.12 -9.90
C PRO A 265 -7.70 -5.18 -11.12
N LEU A 266 -8.40 -5.46 -12.23
CA LEU A 266 -8.32 -4.61 -13.43
C LEU A 266 -9.21 -3.36 -13.26
N GLU A 267 -10.42 -3.52 -12.73
CA GLU A 267 -11.27 -2.43 -12.24
C GLU A 267 -10.53 -1.48 -11.28
N TRP A 268 -9.75 -2.02 -10.35
CA TRP A 268 -8.90 -1.22 -9.44
C TRP A 268 -7.87 -0.40 -10.19
N GLY A 269 -7.18 -1.01 -11.16
CA GLY A 269 -6.16 -0.30 -11.93
C GLY A 269 -6.75 0.79 -12.83
N ASP A 270 -7.96 0.61 -13.35
CA ASP A 270 -8.68 1.64 -14.09
C ASP A 270 -9.15 2.79 -13.18
N LEU A 271 -9.63 2.48 -11.98
CA LEU A 271 -10.04 3.49 -10.98
C LEU A 271 -8.85 4.35 -10.53
N ILE A 272 -7.71 3.73 -10.24
CA ILE A 272 -6.48 4.42 -9.83
C ILE A 272 -5.89 5.19 -11.01
N GLY A 273 -6.01 4.63 -12.21
CA GLY A 273 -5.35 5.08 -13.43
C GLY A 273 -4.18 4.17 -13.77
N PRO A 274 -4.18 3.50 -14.95
CA PRO A 274 -3.13 2.55 -15.34
C PRO A 274 -1.72 3.16 -15.33
N ALA A 275 -1.60 4.44 -15.71
CA ALA A 275 -0.33 5.17 -15.69
C ALA A 275 0.25 5.34 -14.27
N ARG A 276 -0.60 5.60 -13.27
CA ARG A 276 -0.16 5.72 -11.87
C ARG A 276 0.28 4.37 -11.30
N VAL A 277 -0.47 3.31 -11.61
CA VAL A 277 -0.07 1.94 -11.20
C VAL A 277 1.28 1.57 -11.83
N LEU A 278 1.49 1.90 -13.10
CA LEU A 278 2.75 1.68 -13.78
C LEU A 278 3.89 2.48 -13.13
N GLU A 279 3.67 3.76 -12.83
CA GLU A 279 4.63 4.62 -12.14
C GLU A 279 5.04 4.07 -10.77
N ILE A 280 4.07 3.57 -9.98
CA ILE A 280 4.34 2.93 -8.69
C ILE A 280 5.25 1.72 -8.88
N LEU A 281 4.90 0.80 -9.79
CA LEU A 281 5.69 -0.42 -10.02
C LEU A 281 7.07 -0.15 -10.59
N ASP A 282 7.20 0.81 -11.51
CA ASP A 282 8.50 1.18 -12.09
C ASP A 282 9.41 1.82 -11.03
N ARG A 283 8.87 2.61 -10.09
CA ARG A 283 9.65 3.15 -8.96
C ARG A 283 10.02 2.10 -7.93
N LEU A 284 9.11 1.18 -7.60
CA LEU A 284 9.44 0.01 -6.76
C LEU A 284 10.54 -0.83 -7.42
N HIS A 285 10.43 -1.08 -8.73
CA HIS A 285 11.44 -1.84 -9.46
C HIS A 285 12.79 -1.12 -9.51
N ALA A 286 12.80 0.20 -9.72
CA ALA A 286 14.02 1.00 -9.69
C ALA A 286 14.68 1.03 -8.31
N PHE A 287 13.89 1.12 -7.23
CA PHE A 287 14.40 1.14 -5.87
C PHE A 287 15.00 -0.20 -5.46
N TYR A 288 14.24 -1.30 -5.64
CA TYR A 288 14.68 -2.63 -5.18
C TYR A 288 15.61 -3.34 -6.18
N GLY A 289 15.58 -2.99 -7.46
CA GLY A 289 16.25 -3.74 -8.53
C GLY A 289 15.70 -5.16 -8.74
N GLU A 290 14.54 -5.48 -8.14
CA GLU A 290 13.99 -6.83 -8.12
C GLU A 290 12.97 -7.07 -9.25
N PRO A 291 13.06 -8.19 -9.99
CA PRO A 291 12.06 -8.55 -11.00
C PRO A 291 10.63 -8.74 -10.44
N ARG A 292 10.50 -8.92 -9.11
CA ARG A 292 9.21 -9.00 -8.40
C ARG A 292 8.28 -7.85 -8.77
N TYR A 293 8.82 -6.63 -8.86
CA TYR A 293 8.07 -5.41 -9.13
C TYR A 293 7.97 -5.06 -10.62
N ARG A 294 8.50 -5.91 -11.52
CA ARG A 294 8.42 -5.67 -12.96
C ARG A 294 6.95 -5.57 -13.40
N ALA A 295 6.56 -4.42 -13.91
CA ALA A 295 5.24 -4.25 -14.52
C ALA A 295 5.06 -5.19 -15.72
N SER A 296 3.91 -5.84 -15.80
CA SER A 296 3.55 -6.72 -16.91
C SER A 296 3.48 -5.94 -18.23
N GLY A 297 3.69 -6.65 -19.34
CA GLY A 297 3.53 -6.07 -20.67
C GLY A 297 2.10 -5.61 -20.93
N TRP A 298 1.10 -6.30 -20.36
CA TRP A 298 -0.30 -5.88 -20.41
C TRP A 298 -0.49 -4.50 -19.81
N LEU A 299 -0.10 -4.31 -18.54
CA LEU A 299 -0.19 -3.01 -17.86
C LEU A 299 0.55 -1.92 -18.64
N ARG A 300 1.81 -2.17 -19.02
CA ARG A 300 2.64 -1.18 -19.70
C ARG A 300 2.03 -0.72 -21.03
N ARG A 301 1.51 -1.65 -21.84
CA ARG A 301 0.87 -1.30 -23.12
C ARG A 301 -0.42 -0.52 -22.93
N ARG A 302 -1.30 -0.92 -22.00
CA ARG A 302 -2.56 -0.21 -21.77
C ARG A 302 -2.33 1.19 -21.21
N ALA A 303 -1.45 1.31 -20.21
CA ALA A 303 -1.05 2.59 -19.66
C ALA A 303 -0.44 3.52 -20.73
N GLY A 304 0.50 3.01 -21.54
CA GLY A 304 1.15 3.80 -22.59
C GLY A 304 0.20 4.22 -23.73
N LEU A 305 -0.87 3.47 -23.97
CA LEU A 305 -1.88 3.77 -24.99
C LEU A 305 -3.11 4.50 -24.45
N GLY A 306 -3.16 4.81 -23.15
CA GLY A 306 -4.34 5.41 -22.52
C GLY A 306 -5.59 4.52 -22.56
N LEU A 307 -5.41 3.19 -22.56
CA LEU A 307 -6.48 2.21 -22.61
C LEU A 307 -6.85 1.72 -21.21
N SER A 308 -8.11 1.32 -21.06
CA SER A 308 -8.56 0.53 -19.91
C SER A 308 -7.80 -0.79 -19.81
N LEU A 309 -7.51 -1.26 -18.60
CA LEU A 309 -6.92 -2.57 -18.33
C LEU A 309 -7.84 -3.73 -18.73
N LEU A 310 -9.14 -3.49 -18.88
CA LEU A 310 -10.11 -4.45 -19.39
C LEU A 310 -10.06 -4.59 -20.92
N ALA A 311 -9.36 -3.70 -21.63
CA ALA A 311 -9.27 -3.75 -23.08
C ALA A 311 -8.60 -5.06 -23.55
N PRO A 312 -9.33 -5.93 -24.28
CA PRO A 312 -8.78 -7.20 -24.73
C PRO A 312 -7.74 -6.98 -25.84
N GLU A 313 -6.88 -7.98 -26.07
CA GLU A 313 -6.12 -8.02 -27.32
C GLU A 313 -7.09 -8.19 -28.49
N ARG A 314 -6.89 -7.46 -29.59
CA ARG A 314 -7.72 -7.65 -30.79
C ARG A 314 -7.41 -9.00 -31.43
N ALA A 315 -8.44 -9.68 -31.94
CA ALA A 315 -8.25 -10.90 -32.73
C ALA A 315 -7.28 -10.62 -33.90
N ARG A 316 -6.33 -11.53 -34.10
CA ARG A 316 -5.37 -11.48 -35.21
C ARG A 316 -6.02 -11.95 -36.50
#